data_AF-A0A9W9YP56-F1
#
_entry.id   AF-A0A9W9YP56-F1
#
_cell.length_a   1.000
_cell.length_b   1.000
_cell.length_c   1.000
_cell.angle_alpha   90.00
_cell.angle_beta   90.00
_cell.angle_gamma   90.00
#
_symmetry.space_group_name_H-M   'P 1'
#
loop_
_entity.id
_entity.type
_entity.pdbx_description
1 polymer ?
#
loop_
_entity_poly.entity_id
_entity_poly.type
_entity_poly.pdbx_seq_one_letter_code
_entity_poly.pdbx_strand_id
1 'polypeptide(L)'
;MDMGDTKGFFVFGGSHCASTDVSQNITMVTEKKRSEPIKIVTKVDIKCEASKTTSFKWKISRISSDPVTYKPLEKAVAVNVPVNDQPHLFVRETLLEFGYYKVDFTVFMEGVVGISGSAVGYIHVVPTNNSLQAAVDGGPRKRYKFGKNITLSAKPSKDADYERLAQASPKYYWFCRNSSEPEFDTSGNLDSISIISIPELNQNNSENLGGCFKTGKGRLDIEGALGFIDSRRGMTENSTYVVTLVIEIINPFWPERKVYNQELVIVFGDPPEVEVSCTPSCPIKVNIDQTLSLEGTCKACFGDLTFKWELYKHPELNMNPTDTEHMELIPNVRGHLNHST
;
A
#
# COMPACT_ATOMS: atom_id res chain seq x y z
N MET A 1 38.63 39.02 -29.97
CA MET A 1 37.27 38.56 -29.65
C MET A 1 37.13 37.22 -30.36
N ASP A 2 37.67 36.10 -29.86
CA ASP A 2 37.53 35.51 -28.49
C ASP A 2 36.04 35.21 -28.22
N MET A 3 35.52 34.02 -27.91
CA MET A 3 35.96 32.64 -27.61
C MET A 3 34.79 31.73 -28.08
N GLY A 4 34.92 30.48 -28.56
CA GLY A 4 35.58 29.34 -27.93
C GLY A 4 34.57 28.54 -27.10
N ASP A 5 34.02 27.44 -27.64
CA ASP A 5 33.99 26.15 -26.92
C ASP A 5 33.57 24.98 -27.82
N THR A 6 34.60 24.37 -28.39
CA THR A 6 34.64 23.00 -28.87
C THR A 6 34.37 22.02 -27.73
N LYS A 7 33.18 21.38 -27.71
CA LYS A 7 33.05 20.07 -27.06
C LYS A 7 33.74 19.05 -27.96
N GLY A 8 34.95 18.68 -27.58
CA GLY A 8 35.81 17.74 -28.29
C GLY A 8 35.09 16.43 -28.59
N PHE A 9 34.85 16.19 -29.88
CA PHE A 9 34.44 14.91 -30.43
C PHE A 9 35.69 14.21 -30.96
N PHE A 10 36.16 13.20 -30.24
CA PHE A 10 36.98 12.14 -30.78
C PHE A 10 36.41 10.82 -30.26
N VAL A 11 36.13 9.85 -31.13
CA VAL A 11 36.40 8.40 -30.95
C VAL A 11 36.22 7.69 -32.30
N PHE A 12 37.24 6.94 -32.71
CA PHE A 12 37.22 5.90 -33.75
C PHE A 12 36.47 4.66 -33.22
N GLY A 13 35.58 4.07 -34.02
CA GLY A 13 35.08 2.70 -33.84
C GLY A 13 34.61 2.30 -32.44
N GLY A 14 33.45 2.77 -32.00
CA GLY A 14 32.85 2.35 -30.72
C GLY A 14 31.33 2.44 -30.76
N SER A 15 30.65 1.39 -30.30
CA SER A 15 29.20 1.39 -30.07
C SER A 15 28.85 2.38 -28.95
N HIS A 16 27.97 3.36 -29.23
CA HIS A 16 27.50 4.30 -28.23
C HIS A 16 26.27 3.74 -27.52
N CYS A 17 26.33 3.67 -26.20
CA CYS A 17 25.22 3.24 -25.35
C CYS A 17 24.88 4.34 -24.35
N ALA A 18 23.62 4.78 -24.36
CA ALA A 18 23.11 5.70 -23.36
C ALA A 18 21.77 5.20 -22.83
N SER A 19 21.60 5.28 -21.51
CA SER A 19 20.29 5.14 -20.88
C SER A 19 19.65 6.52 -20.78
N THR A 20 18.39 6.65 -21.20
CA THR A 20 17.62 7.91 -21.13
C THR A 20 16.82 8.02 -19.84
N ASP A 21 16.59 6.91 -19.14
CA ASP A 21 15.57 6.81 -18.10
C ASP A 21 16.14 6.89 -16.67
N VAL A 22 17.46 6.90 -16.55
CA VAL A 22 18.20 7.00 -15.28
C VAL A 22 19.40 7.91 -15.40
N SER A 23 19.65 8.68 -14.35
CA SER A 23 20.78 9.60 -14.28
C SER A 23 22.11 8.86 -14.24
N GLN A 24 23.08 9.37 -15.00
CA GLN A 24 24.47 8.89 -15.00
C GLN A 24 25.30 9.50 -13.87
N ASN A 25 24.74 10.48 -13.14
CA ASN A 25 25.41 11.15 -12.04
C ASN A 25 24.76 10.78 -10.71
N ILE A 26 25.56 10.24 -9.78
CA ILE A 26 25.11 9.85 -8.45
C ILE A 26 24.55 11.03 -7.63
N THR A 27 25.01 12.26 -7.88
CA THR A 27 24.50 13.45 -7.19
C THR A 27 23.13 13.91 -7.70
N MET A 28 22.66 13.37 -8.82
CA MET A 28 21.35 13.65 -9.41
C MET A 28 20.61 12.34 -9.63
N VAL A 29 20.51 11.50 -8.60
CA VAL A 29 19.91 10.17 -8.68
C VAL A 29 18.45 10.22 -9.15
N THR A 30 18.02 9.21 -9.91
CA THR A 30 16.61 9.10 -10.31
C THR A 30 15.81 8.40 -9.22
N GLU A 31 14.85 9.09 -8.63
CA GLU A 31 13.94 8.51 -7.66
C GLU A 31 12.96 7.56 -8.34
N LYS A 32 12.74 6.40 -7.71
CA LYS A 32 11.74 5.39 -8.11
C LYS A 32 10.99 4.94 -6.87
N LYS A 33 9.67 4.93 -6.95
CA LYS A 33 8.84 4.42 -5.86
C LYS A 33 8.95 2.90 -5.76
N ARG A 34 9.00 2.38 -4.55
CA ARG A 34 9.11 0.93 -4.32
C ARG A 34 7.87 0.16 -4.78
N SER A 35 6.68 0.74 -4.64
CA SER A 35 5.43 0.13 -5.11
C SER A 35 5.24 0.13 -6.63
N GLU A 36 6.16 0.71 -7.41
CA GLU A 36 6.04 0.84 -8.86
C GLU A 36 7.15 0.02 -9.56
N PRO A 37 6.84 -0.65 -10.69
CA PRO A 37 7.85 -1.39 -11.43
C PRO A 37 8.86 -0.42 -12.07
N ILE A 38 10.14 -0.76 -11.99
CA ILE A 38 11.20 0.04 -12.61
C ILE A 38 11.41 -0.45 -14.04
N LYS A 39 11.22 0.46 -14.99
CA LYS A 39 11.46 0.25 -16.41
C LYS A 39 12.59 1.17 -16.86
N ILE A 40 13.63 0.59 -17.46
CA ILE A 40 14.74 1.34 -18.06
C ILE A 40 14.88 0.88 -19.50
N VAL A 41 14.73 1.81 -20.43
CA VAL A 41 14.95 1.63 -21.85
C VAL A 41 16.33 2.19 -22.20
N THR A 42 17.08 1.45 -23.03
CA THR A 42 18.37 1.91 -23.53
C THR A 42 18.27 2.30 -24.99
N LYS A 43 19.06 3.31 -25.37
CA LYS A 43 19.31 3.62 -26.78
C LYS A 43 20.69 3.10 -27.14
N VAL A 44 20.73 2.18 -28.10
CA VAL A 44 21.95 1.51 -28.56
C VAL A 44 22.16 1.84 -30.02
N ASP A 45 23.17 2.66 -30.32
CA ASP A 45 23.54 3.03 -31.69
C ASP A 45 24.78 2.21 -32.10
N ILE A 46 24.56 1.23 -32.99
CA ILE A 46 25.60 0.30 -33.45
C ILE A 46 26.05 0.71 -34.85
N LYS A 47 27.29 1.18 -34.95
CA LYS A 47 27.97 1.44 -36.23
C LYS A 47 29.13 0.46 -36.38
N CYS A 48 28.82 -0.80 -36.67
CA CYS A 48 29.83 -1.81 -36.93
C CYS A 48 29.52 -2.62 -38.18
N GLU A 49 30.52 -2.79 -39.04
CA GLU A 49 30.44 -3.61 -40.26
C GLU A 49 30.65 -5.10 -39.96
N ALA A 50 31.33 -5.43 -38.86
CA ALA A 50 31.75 -6.79 -38.53
C ALA A 50 30.62 -7.70 -38.01
N SER A 51 29.62 -7.14 -37.34
CA SER A 51 28.44 -7.88 -36.87
C SER A 51 27.25 -6.95 -36.68
N LYS A 52 26.04 -7.50 -36.88
CA LYS A 52 24.76 -6.83 -36.64
C LYS A 52 23.99 -7.42 -35.46
N THR A 53 24.51 -8.49 -34.84
CA THR A 53 23.87 -9.18 -33.71
C THR A 53 24.52 -8.78 -32.39
N THR A 54 23.70 -8.66 -31.35
CA THR A 54 24.13 -8.20 -30.04
C THR A 54 23.45 -8.96 -28.92
N SER A 55 24.18 -9.14 -27.83
CA SER A 55 23.65 -9.60 -26.55
C SER A 55 23.82 -8.53 -25.48
N PHE A 56 23.01 -8.63 -24.45
CA PHE A 56 22.79 -7.63 -23.41
C PHE A 56 22.98 -8.24 -22.04
N LYS A 57 23.56 -7.45 -21.14
CA LYS A 57 23.76 -7.82 -19.75
C LYS A 57 23.42 -6.66 -18.83
N TRP A 58 22.66 -6.99 -17.80
CA TRP A 58 22.29 -6.07 -16.74
C TRP A 58 22.88 -6.52 -15.41
N LYS A 59 23.31 -5.57 -14.58
CA LYS A 59 23.71 -5.84 -13.20
C LYS A 59 23.22 -4.69 -12.31
N ILE A 60 22.55 -5.04 -11.22
CA ILE A 60 22.11 -4.07 -10.20
C ILE A 60 22.93 -4.33 -8.94
N SER A 61 23.46 -3.26 -8.35
CA SER A 61 24.21 -3.35 -7.09
C SER A 61 23.78 -2.25 -6.13
N ARG A 62 23.59 -2.59 -4.86
CA ARG A 62 23.40 -1.63 -3.78
C ARG A 62 24.72 -0.91 -3.51
N ILE A 63 24.67 0.40 -3.40
CA ILE A 63 25.87 1.26 -3.28
C ILE A 63 25.89 2.12 -2.02
N SER A 64 24.82 2.12 -1.23
CA SER A 64 24.75 2.87 0.03
C SER A 64 24.43 1.96 1.21
N SER A 65 25.09 2.22 2.34
CA SER A 65 24.77 1.60 3.64
C SER A 65 23.48 2.17 4.23
N ASP A 66 23.18 3.42 3.95
CA ASP A 66 22.02 4.15 4.46
C ASP A 66 20.97 4.34 3.34
N PRO A 67 19.70 4.00 3.59
CA PRO A 67 18.65 4.05 2.57
C PRO A 67 18.09 5.46 2.32
N VAL A 68 18.33 6.41 3.23
CA VAL A 68 17.76 7.78 3.17
C VAL A 68 18.81 8.78 2.70
N THR A 69 20.01 8.70 3.27
CA THR A 69 21.13 9.58 2.93
C THR A 69 22.21 8.76 2.25
N TYR A 70 22.68 9.20 1.08
CA TYR A 70 23.73 8.47 0.37
C TYR A 70 25.02 8.39 1.20
N LYS A 71 25.39 7.17 1.61
CA LYS A 71 26.62 6.83 2.32
C LYS A 71 27.31 5.69 1.59
N PRO A 72 28.33 5.95 0.77
CA PRO A 72 28.90 4.97 -0.14
C PRO A 72 29.43 3.74 0.62
N LEU A 73 29.13 2.56 0.08
CA LEU A 73 29.75 1.30 0.52
C LEU A 73 31.16 1.20 -0.06
N GLU A 74 32.10 0.65 0.72
CA GLU A 74 33.45 0.31 0.21
C GLU A 74 33.38 -0.66 -0.97
N LYS A 75 32.40 -1.58 -0.93
CA LYS A 75 32.14 -2.53 -2.01
C LYS A 75 30.64 -2.60 -2.29
N ALA A 76 30.26 -2.37 -3.54
CA ALA A 76 28.89 -2.52 -3.98
C ALA A 76 28.42 -3.97 -3.83
N VAL A 77 27.20 -4.15 -3.31
CA VAL A 77 26.60 -5.46 -3.05
C VAL A 77 25.68 -5.80 -4.23
N ALA A 78 25.99 -6.88 -4.96
CA ALA A 78 25.16 -7.30 -6.09
C ALA A 78 23.77 -7.74 -5.61
N VAL A 79 22.74 -7.29 -6.33
CA VAL A 79 21.34 -7.68 -6.08
C VAL A 79 20.95 -8.72 -7.11
N ASN A 80 20.38 -9.83 -6.64
CA ASN A 80 19.90 -10.89 -7.52
C ASN A 80 18.55 -10.48 -8.12
N VAL A 81 18.60 -9.84 -9.28
CA VAL A 81 17.42 -9.53 -10.08
C VAL A 81 17.41 -10.44 -11.31
N PRO A 82 16.30 -11.16 -11.60
CA PRO A 82 16.18 -11.93 -12.83
C PRO A 82 16.19 -10.96 -14.00
N VAL A 83 17.25 -11.02 -14.81
CA VAL A 83 17.44 -10.18 -15.99
C VAL A 83 17.60 -11.05 -17.21
N ASN A 84 16.92 -10.66 -18.30
CA ASN A 84 17.00 -11.35 -19.58
C ASN A 84 17.99 -10.64 -20.50
N ASP A 85 18.41 -11.34 -21.56
CA ASP A 85 19.19 -10.80 -22.66
C ASP A 85 18.32 -9.88 -23.53
N GLN A 86 18.04 -8.67 -23.03
CA GLN A 86 17.20 -7.67 -23.69
C GLN A 86 17.74 -6.25 -23.48
N PRO A 87 17.46 -5.32 -24.43
CA PRO A 87 17.92 -3.94 -24.34
C PRO A 87 17.15 -3.09 -23.31
N HIS A 88 16.13 -3.65 -22.66
CA HIS A 88 15.39 -2.99 -21.60
C HIS A 88 15.47 -3.80 -20.31
N LEU A 89 15.49 -3.09 -19.19
CA LEU A 89 15.42 -3.66 -17.86
C LEU A 89 14.01 -3.51 -17.31
N PHE A 90 13.47 -4.60 -16.79
CA PHE A 90 12.23 -4.62 -16.02
C PHE A 90 12.50 -5.19 -14.63
N VAL A 91 12.27 -4.38 -13.61
CA VAL A 91 12.34 -4.79 -12.21
C VAL A 91 10.93 -4.68 -11.63
N ARG A 92 10.42 -5.79 -11.09
CA ARG A 92 9.10 -5.81 -10.43
C ARG A 92 9.10 -4.89 -9.20
N GLU A 93 7.94 -4.34 -8.90
CA GLU A 93 7.66 -3.62 -7.67
C GLU A 93 8.06 -4.44 -6.44
N THR A 94 8.42 -3.76 -5.34
CA THR A 94 8.83 -4.33 -4.04
C THR A 94 10.11 -5.19 -4.03
N LEU A 95 10.61 -5.63 -5.20
CA LEU A 95 11.78 -6.50 -5.34
C LEU A 95 13.07 -5.83 -4.83
N LEU A 96 13.23 -4.53 -5.09
CA LEU A 96 14.33 -3.76 -4.52
C LEU A 96 13.91 -3.19 -3.17
N GLU A 97 14.77 -3.36 -2.17
CA GLU A 97 14.64 -2.67 -0.89
C GLU A 97 14.86 -1.16 -1.04
N PHE A 98 14.46 -0.40 -0.04
CA PHE A 98 14.76 1.03 0.03
C PHE A 98 16.27 1.32 -0.02
N GLY A 99 16.65 2.34 -0.78
CA GLY A 99 18.02 2.84 -0.82
C GLY A 99 18.59 3.08 -2.22
N TYR A 100 19.90 3.23 -2.28
CA TYR A 100 20.61 3.66 -3.49
C TYR A 100 21.23 2.48 -4.24
N TYR A 101 21.02 2.46 -5.54
CA TYR A 101 21.52 1.42 -6.43
C TYR A 101 22.24 2.00 -7.64
N LYS A 102 23.23 1.25 -8.09
CA LYS A 102 23.89 1.39 -9.38
C LYS A 102 23.38 0.30 -10.32
N VAL A 103 23.03 0.72 -11.53
CA VAL A 103 22.60 -0.14 -12.62
C VAL A 103 23.67 -0.09 -13.71
N ASP A 104 24.32 -1.22 -13.95
CA ASP A 104 25.30 -1.42 -15.01
C ASP A 104 24.61 -2.13 -16.19
N PHE A 105 24.69 -1.50 -17.37
CA PHE A 105 24.26 -2.08 -18.64
C PHE A 105 25.49 -2.34 -19.51
N THR A 106 25.55 -3.50 -20.15
CA THR A 106 26.60 -3.83 -21.11
C THR A 106 26.00 -4.49 -22.34
N VAL A 107 26.37 -4.01 -23.52
CA VAL A 107 26.07 -4.65 -24.79
C VAL A 107 27.35 -5.29 -25.33
N PHE A 108 27.22 -6.50 -25.86
CA PHE A 108 28.29 -7.22 -26.53
C PHE A 108 27.89 -7.42 -27.98
N MET A 109 28.84 -7.28 -28.90
CA MET A 109 28.62 -7.75 -30.26
C MET A 109 28.88 -9.24 -30.34
N GLU A 110 27.93 -9.99 -30.88
CA GLU A 110 28.11 -11.41 -31.08
C GLU A 110 28.98 -11.68 -32.30
N GLY A 111 29.80 -12.74 -32.22
CA GLY A 111 30.68 -13.15 -33.31
C GLY A 111 31.96 -12.31 -33.46
N VAL A 112 32.16 -11.27 -32.64
CA VAL A 112 33.39 -10.45 -32.65
C VAL A 112 33.96 -10.31 -31.24
N VAL A 113 35.16 -10.85 -31.04
CA VAL A 113 35.81 -10.88 -29.72
C VAL A 113 36.22 -9.47 -29.28
N GLY A 114 35.86 -9.10 -28.05
CA GLY A 114 36.34 -7.88 -27.40
C GLY A 114 35.58 -6.61 -27.73
N ILE A 115 34.51 -6.65 -28.53
CA ILE A 115 33.68 -5.48 -28.82
C ILE A 115 32.48 -5.45 -27.87
N SER A 116 32.53 -4.51 -26.92
CA SER A 116 31.43 -4.24 -25.99
C SER A 116 31.32 -2.76 -25.67
N GLY A 117 30.11 -2.29 -25.38
CA GLY A 117 29.84 -0.96 -24.83
C GLY A 117 29.12 -1.08 -23.49
N SER A 118 29.31 -0.10 -22.60
CA SER A 118 28.64 -0.11 -21.29
C SER A 118 28.11 1.27 -20.90
N ALA A 119 27.02 1.29 -20.15
CA ALA A 119 26.46 2.48 -19.55
C ALA A 119 26.12 2.23 -18.08
N VAL A 120 26.12 3.29 -17.28
CA VAL A 120 25.79 3.25 -15.86
C VAL A 120 24.66 4.23 -15.57
N GLY A 121 23.73 3.81 -14.72
CA GLY A 121 22.71 4.69 -14.13
C GLY A 121 22.58 4.50 -12.63
N TYR A 122 22.04 5.50 -11.96
CA TYR A 122 21.82 5.49 -10.51
C TYR A 122 20.35 5.72 -10.19
N ILE A 123 19.82 4.90 -9.28
CA ILE A 123 18.44 5.01 -8.79
C ILE A 123 18.39 5.06 -7.27
N HIS A 124 17.39 5.77 -6.75
CA HIS A 124 17.05 5.82 -5.33
C HIS A 124 15.65 5.29 -5.16
N VAL A 125 15.53 4.14 -4.50
CA VAL A 125 14.25 3.49 -4.21
C VAL A 125 13.68 4.12 -2.94
N VAL A 126 12.56 4.82 -3.11
CA VAL A 126 11.89 5.60 -2.06
C VAL A 126 10.49 5.04 -1.77
N PRO A 127 9.93 5.29 -0.58
CA PRO A 127 8.56 4.89 -0.24
C PRO A 127 7.51 5.61 -1.11
N THR A 128 6.38 4.94 -1.27
CA THR A 128 5.21 5.51 -1.90
C THR A 128 4.45 6.34 -0.87
N ASN A 129 4.11 7.58 -1.24
CA ASN A 129 3.25 8.39 -0.41
C ASN A 129 1.91 7.69 -0.19
N ASN A 130 1.47 7.60 1.07
CA ASN A 130 0.20 6.98 1.45
C ASN A 130 0.11 5.49 1.05
N SER A 131 1.21 4.75 1.22
CA SER A 131 1.30 3.35 0.82
C SER A 131 0.50 2.44 1.75
N LEU A 132 0.46 2.75 3.04
CA LEU A 132 -0.30 2.00 4.05
C LEU A 132 -1.80 2.28 3.92
N GLN A 133 -2.59 1.21 4.01
CA GLN A 133 -4.05 1.21 4.03
C GLN A 133 -4.53 0.28 5.14
N ALA A 134 -5.22 0.85 6.12
CA ALA A 134 -5.89 0.09 7.18
C ALA A 134 -7.29 -0.32 6.71
N ALA A 135 -7.68 -1.55 7.02
CA ALA A 135 -8.99 -2.09 6.75
C ALA A 135 -9.31 -3.21 7.74
N VAL A 136 -10.58 -3.28 8.14
CA VAL A 136 -11.13 -4.35 8.98
C VAL A 136 -12.07 -5.21 8.15
N ASP A 137 -11.97 -6.53 8.33
CA ASP A 137 -12.86 -7.51 7.69
C ASP A 137 -14.34 -7.19 7.95
N GLY A 138 -15.16 -7.24 6.90
CA GLY A 138 -16.58 -6.87 6.97
C GLY A 138 -16.89 -5.40 6.68
N GLY A 139 -15.89 -4.58 6.34
CA GLY A 139 -16.08 -3.21 5.87
C GLY A 139 -16.40 -2.23 7.01
N PRO A 140 -16.95 -1.04 6.69
CA PRO A 140 -17.10 0.05 7.66
C PRO A 140 -18.21 -0.21 8.68
N ARG A 141 -19.13 -1.14 8.40
CA ARG A 141 -20.24 -1.47 9.27
C ARG A 141 -20.61 -2.94 9.14
N LYS A 142 -20.63 -3.67 10.28
CA LYS A 142 -20.99 -5.08 10.34
C LYS A 142 -21.94 -5.37 11.49
N ARG A 143 -22.93 -6.23 11.23
CA ARG A 143 -23.92 -6.66 12.23
C ARG A 143 -23.42 -7.95 12.86
N TYR A 144 -23.46 -8.02 14.18
CA TYR A 144 -23.02 -9.19 14.95
C TYR A 144 -24.16 -9.70 15.83
N LYS A 145 -24.32 -11.03 15.85
CA LYS A 145 -25.21 -11.69 16.78
C LYS A 145 -24.70 -11.52 18.21
N PHE A 146 -25.57 -11.09 19.11
CA PHE A 146 -25.27 -11.13 20.54
C PHE A 146 -25.05 -12.56 21.05
N GLY A 147 -24.11 -12.74 21.97
CA GLY A 147 -23.83 -14.05 22.55
C GLY A 147 -22.73 -14.85 21.84
N LYS A 148 -22.22 -14.37 20.70
CA LYS A 148 -21.10 -14.97 19.97
C LYS A 148 -19.84 -14.12 20.09
N ASN A 149 -18.69 -14.79 19.91
CA ASN A 149 -17.41 -14.10 19.76
C ASN A 149 -17.40 -13.34 18.43
N ILE A 150 -17.12 -12.05 18.53
CA ILE A 150 -16.88 -11.16 17.40
C ILE A 150 -15.40 -11.27 17.05
N THR A 151 -15.12 -11.55 15.77
CA THR A 151 -13.76 -11.63 15.25
C THR A 151 -13.38 -10.28 14.67
N LEU A 152 -12.30 -9.70 15.17
CA LEU A 152 -11.68 -8.49 14.64
C LEU A 152 -10.50 -8.90 13.77
N SER A 153 -10.49 -8.53 12.50
CA SER A 153 -9.45 -8.95 11.56
C SER A 153 -8.98 -7.77 10.71
N ALA A 154 -7.72 -7.39 10.87
CA ALA A 154 -7.01 -6.41 10.05
C ALA A 154 -6.32 -7.03 8.82
N LYS A 155 -6.54 -8.33 8.54
CA LYS A 155 -5.96 -9.01 7.37
C LYS A 155 -6.19 -8.32 6.01
N PRO A 156 -7.31 -7.61 5.76
CA PRO A 156 -7.50 -6.86 4.52
C PRO A 156 -6.60 -5.62 4.40
N SER A 157 -5.93 -5.21 5.48
CA SER A 157 -4.98 -4.09 5.45
C SER A 157 -3.76 -4.43 4.60
N LYS A 158 -3.23 -3.43 3.90
CA LYS A 158 -2.14 -3.59 2.94
C LYS A 158 -1.21 -2.39 2.96
N ASP A 159 0.01 -2.61 2.50
CA ASP A 159 0.98 -1.55 2.22
C ASP A 159 1.51 -1.77 0.81
N ALA A 160 1.45 -0.75 -0.04
CA ALA A 160 1.87 -0.85 -1.43
C ALA A 160 3.39 -1.06 -1.60
N ASP A 161 4.20 -0.71 -0.61
CA ASP A 161 5.66 -0.85 -0.66
C ASP A 161 6.16 -2.24 -0.23
N TYR A 162 5.26 -3.10 0.26
CA TYR A 162 5.57 -4.45 0.71
C TYR A 162 4.65 -5.48 0.05
N GLU A 163 5.21 -6.62 -0.33
CA GLU A 163 4.40 -7.72 -0.88
C GLU A 163 3.40 -8.24 0.17
N ARG A 164 3.82 -8.27 1.43
CA ARG A 164 3.00 -8.63 2.57
C ARG A 164 3.20 -7.61 3.68
N LEU A 165 2.11 -7.11 4.25
CA LEU A 165 2.16 -6.13 5.34
C LEU A 165 3.04 -6.60 6.51
N ALA A 166 3.09 -7.91 6.81
CA ALA A 166 3.95 -8.46 7.86
C ALA A 166 5.45 -8.16 7.67
N GLN A 167 5.92 -7.96 6.42
CA GLN A 167 7.31 -7.58 6.14
C GLN A 167 7.63 -6.16 6.63
N ALA A 168 6.63 -5.30 6.76
CA ALA A 168 6.76 -3.95 7.32
C ALA A 168 6.82 -3.94 8.86
N SER A 169 6.73 -5.11 9.53
CA SER A 169 6.67 -5.23 10.99
C SER A 169 5.64 -4.28 11.65
N PRO A 170 4.37 -4.35 11.23
CA PRO A 170 3.32 -3.43 11.68
C PRO A 170 3.02 -3.62 13.17
N LYS A 171 2.76 -2.51 13.85
CA LYS A 171 2.11 -2.48 15.17
C LYS A 171 0.62 -2.27 15.00
N TYR A 172 -0.15 -3.03 15.75
CA TYR A 172 -1.61 -2.95 15.74
C TYR A 172 -2.11 -2.40 17.08
N TYR A 173 -3.02 -1.43 16.99
CA TYR A 173 -3.76 -0.92 18.12
C TYR A 173 -5.25 -1.07 17.83
N TRP A 174 -5.96 -1.75 18.71
CA TRP A 174 -7.39 -1.90 18.64
C TRP A 174 -8.02 -1.11 19.78
N PHE A 175 -8.95 -0.22 19.47
CA PHE A 175 -9.71 0.53 20.45
C PHE A 175 -11.18 0.22 20.33
N CYS A 176 -11.91 0.36 21.43
CA CYS A 176 -13.35 0.10 21.46
C CYS A 176 -14.06 1.17 22.27
N ARG A 177 -15.10 1.76 21.66
CA ARG A 177 -16.00 2.72 22.29
C ARG A 177 -17.46 2.41 21.96
N ASN A 178 -18.37 2.90 22.78
CA ASN A 178 -19.76 3.07 22.38
C ASN A 178 -19.84 4.16 21.30
N SER A 179 -20.73 4.01 20.31
CA SER A 179 -20.86 4.99 19.24
C SER A 179 -21.25 6.38 19.74
N SER A 180 -21.91 6.49 20.90
CA SER A 180 -22.29 7.78 21.51
C SER A 180 -21.13 8.51 22.20
N GLU A 181 -19.99 7.84 22.41
CA GLU A 181 -18.83 8.45 23.05
C GLU A 181 -17.93 9.16 22.02
N PRO A 182 -17.18 10.20 22.44
CA PRO A 182 -16.25 10.88 21.55
C PRO A 182 -15.21 9.93 20.97
N GLU A 183 -14.67 10.29 19.80
CA GLU A 183 -13.62 9.53 19.14
C GLU A 183 -12.32 9.46 19.96
N PHE A 184 -11.41 8.58 19.56
CA PHE A 184 -10.06 8.53 20.14
C PHE A 184 -9.18 9.55 19.43
N ASP A 185 -8.31 10.22 20.18
CA ASP A 185 -7.19 10.93 19.59
C ASP A 185 -6.14 9.91 19.14
N THR A 186 -6.17 9.57 17.85
CA THR A 186 -5.23 8.65 17.22
C THR A 186 -3.97 9.33 16.68
N SER A 187 -3.83 10.65 16.86
CA SER A 187 -2.65 11.42 16.44
C SER A 187 -1.55 11.43 17.49
N GLY A 188 -1.93 11.32 18.76
CA GLY A 188 -1.01 11.31 19.91
C GLY A 188 -0.30 9.98 20.17
N ASN A 189 0.16 9.82 21.41
CA ASN A 189 0.77 8.59 21.90
C ASN A 189 -0.31 7.53 22.16
N LEU A 190 -0.36 6.48 21.35
CA LEU A 190 -1.37 5.42 21.46
C LEU A 190 -1.18 4.55 22.70
N ASP A 191 0.05 4.44 23.22
CA ASP A 191 0.36 3.66 24.41
C ASP A 191 -0.15 4.33 25.70
N SER A 192 -0.44 5.64 25.68
CA SER A 192 -1.01 6.34 26.83
C SER A 192 -2.51 6.09 27.01
N ILE A 193 -3.17 5.55 25.97
CA ILE A 193 -4.58 5.13 26.06
C ILE A 193 -4.63 3.81 26.82
N SER A 194 -5.27 3.84 27.99
CA SER A 194 -5.37 2.70 28.90
C SER A 194 -5.99 1.47 28.22
N ILE A 195 -5.40 0.30 28.51
CA ILE A 195 -6.02 -0.98 28.21
C ILE A 195 -7.25 -1.12 29.11
N ILE A 196 -8.40 -1.42 28.50
CA ILE A 196 -9.63 -1.62 29.25
C ILE A 196 -9.68 -3.01 29.85
N SER A 197 -10.18 -3.10 31.08
CA SER A 197 -10.48 -4.39 31.70
C SER A 197 -11.73 -4.98 31.07
N ILE A 198 -11.66 -6.23 30.60
CA ILE A 198 -12.84 -6.94 30.10
C ILE A 198 -13.39 -7.79 31.25
N PRO A 199 -14.61 -7.49 31.76
CA PRO A 199 -15.17 -8.18 32.92
C PRO A 199 -15.42 -9.66 32.62
N GLU A 200 -15.40 -10.48 33.67
CA GLU A 200 -15.79 -11.88 33.54
C GLU A 200 -17.29 -12.02 33.28
N LEU A 201 -17.68 -13.15 32.68
CA LEU A 201 -19.09 -13.46 32.47
C LEU A 201 -19.82 -13.51 33.83
N ASN A 202 -20.92 -12.77 33.95
CA ASN A 202 -21.75 -12.64 35.16
C ASN A 202 -21.19 -11.73 36.29
N GLN A 203 -20.09 -11.00 36.06
CA GLN A 203 -19.74 -9.90 36.95
C GLN A 203 -20.63 -8.69 36.68
N ASN A 204 -21.54 -8.40 37.61
CA ASN A 204 -22.27 -7.14 37.63
C ASN A 204 -21.33 -6.04 38.17
N ASN A 205 -20.60 -5.39 37.28
CA ASN A 205 -19.99 -4.11 37.61
C ASN A 205 -21.13 -3.13 37.96
N SER A 206 -21.17 -2.66 39.21
CA SER A 206 -22.21 -1.77 39.70
C SER A 206 -22.16 -0.38 39.06
N GLU A 207 -21.03 -0.02 38.44
CA GLU A 207 -20.81 1.26 37.80
C GLU A 207 -20.61 1.05 36.29
N ASN A 208 -21.47 1.70 35.49
CA ASN A 208 -21.37 1.69 34.03
C ASN A 208 -20.56 2.90 33.57
N LEU A 209 -19.28 2.68 33.26
CA LEU A 209 -18.36 3.72 32.81
C LEU A 209 -18.44 3.99 31.30
N GLY A 210 -19.38 3.38 30.58
CA GLY A 210 -19.47 3.45 29.12
C GLY A 210 -18.52 2.47 28.41
N GLY A 211 -18.16 2.77 27.17
CA GLY A 211 -17.36 1.88 26.31
C GLY A 211 -18.09 0.61 25.86
N CYS A 212 -17.30 -0.32 25.32
CA CYS A 212 -17.79 -1.59 24.82
C CYS A 212 -18.15 -2.59 25.92
N PHE A 213 -17.46 -2.53 27.06
CA PHE A 213 -17.58 -3.51 28.15
C PHE A 213 -18.05 -2.90 29.47
N LYS A 214 -18.63 -1.69 29.43
CA LYS A 214 -19.09 -0.92 30.62
C LYS A 214 -17.97 -0.50 31.59
N THR A 215 -16.71 -0.63 31.16
CA THR A 215 -15.50 -0.27 31.91
C THR A 215 -14.83 1.00 31.37
N GLY A 216 -15.53 1.74 30.51
CA GLY A 216 -14.99 2.90 29.80
C GLY A 216 -14.47 2.55 28.41
N LYS A 217 -14.37 3.56 27.55
CA LYS A 217 -13.70 3.45 26.24
C LYS A 217 -12.19 3.32 26.42
N GLY A 218 -11.53 2.58 25.55
CA GLY A 218 -10.08 2.48 25.57
C GLY A 218 -9.52 1.40 24.66
N ARG A 219 -8.27 1.01 24.93
CA ARG A 219 -7.51 0.05 24.12
C ARG A 219 -7.86 -1.38 24.50
N LEU A 220 -7.98 -2.25 23.52
CA LEU A 220 -8.10 -3.70 23.67
C LEU A 220 -6.70 -4.32 23.80
N ASP A 221 -6.59 -5.36 24.60
CA ASP A 221 -5.36 -6.15 24.76
C ASP A 221 -5.18 -7.12 23.58
N ILE A 222 -4.99 -6.56 22.38
CA ILE A 222 -4.83 -7.29 21.12
C ILE A 222 -3.63 -6.68 20.39
N GLU A 223 -2.52 -7.42 20.31
CA GLU A 223 -1.27 -6.93 19.71
C GLU A 223 -1.13 -7.23 18.21
N GLY A 224 -2.03 -8.03 17.65
CA GLY A 224 -1.93 -8.55 16.29
C GLY A 224 -3.04 -8.11 15.34
N ALA A 225 -2.93 -8.59 14.10
CA ALA A 225 -3.94 -8.38 13.06
C ALA A 225 -5.26 -9.15 13.32
N LEU A 226 -5.32 -10.03 14.31
CA LEU A 226 -6.49 -10.85 14.62
C LEU A 226 -6.77 -10.79 16.12
N GLY A 227 -8.02 -10.56 16.49
CA GLY A 227 -8.47 -10.57 17.87
C GLY A 227 -9.92 -11.01 17.99
N PHE A 228 -10.34 -11.27 19.23
CA PHE A 228 -11.68 -11.75 19.54
C PHE A 228 -12.26 -11.00 20.72
N ILE A 229 -13.52 -10.58 20.61
CA ILE A 229 -14.27 -9.97 21.72
C ILE A 229 -15.58 -10.73 21.95
N ASP A 230 -15.96 -10.92 23.21
CA ASP A 230 -17.20 -11.57 23.58
C ASP A 230 -18.25 -10.53 23.96
N SER A 231 -19.29 -10.40 23.12
CA SER A 231 -20.37 -9.42 23.32
C SER A 231 -21.11 -9.58 24.66
N ARG A 232 -21.10 -10.77 25.27
CA ARG A 232 -21.76 -11.02 26.56
C ARG A 232 -21.08 -10.29 27.72
N ARG A 233 -19.85 -9.82 27.54
CA ARG A 233 -19.03 -9.18 28.59
C ARG A 233 -19.27 -7.67 28.72
N GLY A 234 -20.46 -7.19 28.36
CA GLY A 234 -20.86 -5.80 28.59
C GLY A 234 -21.48 -5.09 27.39
N MET A 235 -21.49 -5.70 26.20
CA MET A 235 -22.25 -5.15 25.07
C MET A 235 -23.74 -5.45 25.24
N THR A 236 -24.57 -4.59 24.66
CA THR A 236 -26.04 -4.70 24.72
C THR A 236 -26.60 -4.92 23.33
N GLU A 237 -27.66 -5.71 23.22
CA GLU A 237 -28.44 -5.86 21.98
C GLU A 237 -29.01 -4.51 21.52
N ASN A 238 -29.18 -4.38 20.19
CA ASN A 238 -29.66 -3.16 19.54
C ASN A 238 -28.81 -1.91 19.85
N SER A 239 -27.53 -2.10 20.15
CA SER A 239 -26.57 -1.03 20.39
C SER A 239 -25.46 -1.05 19.34
N THR A 240 -24.90 0.12 19.07
CA THR A 240 -23.79 0.29 18.13
C THR A 240 -22.52 0.63 18.92
N TYR A 241 -21.45 -0.05 18.57
CA TYR A 241 -20.10 0.19 19.08
C TYR A 241 -19.20 0.54 17.91
N VAL A 242 -18.07 1.19 18.18
CA VAL A 242 -17.06 1.50 17.18
C VAL A 242 -15.76 0.86 17.62
N VAL A 243 -15.22 0.02 16.75
CA VAL A 243 -13.85 -0.48 16.86
C VAL A 243 -12.97 0.38 15.95
N THR A 244 -11.96 0.99 16.55
CA THR A 244 -10.95 1.76 15.82
C THR A 244 -9.69 0.92 15.74
N LEU A 245 -9.29 0.57 14.52
CA LEU A 245 -8.01 -0.03 14.21
C LEU A 245 -7.03 1.09 13.88
N VAL A 246 -5.86 1.08 14.53
CA VAL A 246 -4.71 1.90 14.10
C VAL A 246 -3.55 0.98 13.78
N ILE A 247 -3.02 1.10 12.57
CA ILE A 247 -1.81 0.41 12.13
C ILE A 247 -0.68 1.44 12.04
N GLU A 248 0.45 1.12 12.66
CA GLU A 248 1.67 1.91 12.59
C GLU A 248 2.79 1.06 12.01
N ILE A 249 3.47 1.60 11.00
CA ILE A 249 4.68 1.02 10.42
C ILE A 249 5.81 2.03 10.51
N ILE A 250 7.04 1.53 10.60
CA ILE A 250 8.25 2.36 10.58
C ILE A 250 9.06 1.94 9.36
N ASN A 251 9.05 2.79 8.32
CA ASN A 251 10.00 2.65 7.23
C ASN A 251 11.24 3.54 7.50
N PRO A 252 12.35 3.36 6.76
CA PRO A 252 13.57 4.11 7.04
C PRO A 252 13.46 5.64 6.90
N PHE A 253 12.46 6.15 6.17
CA PHE A 253 12.30 7.56 5.86
C PHE A 253 11.36 8.27 6.85
N TRP A 254 10.23 7.66 7.17
CA TRP A 254 9.26 8.19 8.14
C TRP A 254 8.35 7.08 8.71
N PRO A 255 7.79 7.28 9.91
CA PRO A 255 6.69 6.45 10.38
C PRO A 255 5.41 6.77 9.59
N GLU A 256 4.62 5.74 9.31
CA GLU A 256 3.30 5.90 8.70
C GLU A 256 2.23 5.27 9.58
N ARG A 257 1.12 5.98 9.73
CA ARG A 257 -0.01 5.57 10.56
C ARG A 257 -1.30 5.65 9.76
N LYS A 258 -2.14 4.62 9.90
CA LYS A 258 -3.48 4.58 9.32
C LYS A 258 -4.52 4.15 10.32
N VAL A 259 -5.70 4.75 10.20
CA VAL A 259 -6.83 4.55 11.09
C VAL A 259 -7.99 4.01 10.27
N TYR A 260 -8.71 3.05 10.84
CA TYR A 260 -9.94 2.52 10.27
C TYR A 260 -10.98 2.34 11.37
N ASN A 261 -12.15 2.94 11.19
CA ASN A 261 -13.28 2.78 12.10
C ASN A 261 -14.27 1.78 11.51
N GLN A 262 -14.64 0.77 12.29
CA GLN A 262 -15.74 -0.15 11.97
C GLN A 262 -16.85 0.01 12.99
N GLU A 263 -18.08 0.19 12.52
CA GLU A 263 -19.29 0.10 13.33
C GLU A 263 -19.69 -1.36 13.55
N LEU A 264 -19.81 -1.73 14.81
CA LEU A 264 -20.28 -3.03 15.27
C LEU A 264 -21.71 -2.85 15.77
N VAL A 265 -22.69 -3.32 15.00
CA VAL A 265 -24.11 -3.28 15.40
C VAL A 265 -24.47 -4.62 16.03
N ILE A 266 -24.76 -4.64 17.32
CA ILE A 266 -25.15 -5.85 18.04
C ILE A 266 -26.66 -6.06 17.86
N VAL A 267 -27.06 -7.23 17.36
CA VAL A 267 -28.46 -7.48 16.99
C VAL A 267 -29.01 -8.76 17.59
N PHE A 268 -30.34 -8.81 17.67
CA PHE A 268 -31.10 -10.01 17.98
C PHE A 268 -31.04 -11.01 16.83
N GLY A 269 -30.92 -12.30 17.17
CA GLY A 269 -30.89 -13.39 16.19
C GLY A 269 -29.57 -13.48 15.42
N ASP A 270 -29.54 -14.34 14.39
CA ASP A 270 -28.39 -14.46 13.48
C ASP A 270 -28.59 -13.47 12.31
N PRO A 271 -27.77 -12.40 12.20
CA PRO A 271 -27.87 -11.48 11.08
C PRO A 271 -27.44 -12.18 9.78
N PRO A 272 -28.07 -11.83 8.64
CA PRO A 272 -27.58 -12.30 7.36
C PRO A 272 -26.19 -11.76 7.07
N GLU A 273 -25.33 -12.59 6.48
CA GLU A 273 -23.97 -12.19 6.08
C GLU A 273 -23.93 -11.98 4.56
N VAL A 274 -23.70 -10.72 4.18
CA VAL A 274 -23.52 -10.28 2.79
C VAL A 274 -22.16 -9.61 2.69
N GLU A 275 -21.42 -9.94 1.63
CA GLU A 275 -20.14 -9.35 1.30
C GLU A 275 -20.23 -8.68 -0.07
N VAL A 276 -19.55 -7.54 -0.23
CA VAL A 276 -19.34 -6.93 -1.53
C VAL A 276 -17.85 -6.97 -1.83
N SER A 277 -17.49 -7.66 -2.91
CA SER A 277 -16.13 -7.77 -3.42
C SER A 277 -16.03 -7.07 -4.78
N CYS A 278 -14.80 -6.81 -5.23
CA CYS A 278 -14.56 -6.27 -6.57
C CYS A 278 -13.89 -7.33 -7.44
N THR A 279 -14.25 -7.38 -8.71
CA THR A 279 -13.78 -8.43 -9.62
C THR A 279 -13.13 -7.79 -10.84
N PRO A 280 -11.83 -8.05 -11.15
CA PRO A 280 -10.89 -8.94 -10.46
C PRO A 280 -10.22 -8.33 -9.21
N SER A 281 -10.15 -7.00 -9.08
CA SER A 281 -9.65 -6.29 -7.90
C SER A 281 -10.00 -4.80 -7.99
N CYS A 282 -10.39 -4.15 -6.89
CA CYS A 282 -10.66 -2.71 -6.89
C CYS A 282 -9.35 -1.90 -6.94
N PRO A 283 -9.11 -1.10 -7.98
CA PRO A 283 -8.05 -0.10 -7.92
C PRO A 283 -8.45 1.03 -6.96
N ILE A 284 -7.46 1.65 -6.32
CA ILE A 284 -7.67 2.76 -5.38
C ILE A 284 -8.22 4.00 -6.11
N LYS A 285 -7.88 4.12 -7.39
CA LYS A 285 -8.36 5.17 -8.28
C LYS A 285 -8.90 4.51 -9.53
N VAL A 286 -10.11 4.88 -9.91
CA VAL A 286 -10.69 4.52 -11.20
C VAL A 286 -10.67 5.76 -12.10
N ASN A 287 -10.39 5.56 -13.37
CA ASN A 287 -10.65 6.59 -14.36
C ASN A 287 -12.15 6.63 -14.67
N ILE A 288 -12.66 7.79 -15.10
CA ILE A 288 -14.09 8.00 -15.38
C ILE A 288 -14.62 7.04 -16.46
N ASP A 289 -13.75 6.57 -17.35
CA ASP A 289 -14.03 5.64 -18.44
C ASP A 289 -13.89 4.16 -18.05
N GLN A 290 -13.44 3.85 -16.83
CA GLN A 290 -13.31 2.47 -16.34
C GLN A 290 -14.61 1.96 -15.72
N THR A 291 -15.02 0.75 -16.12
CA THR A 291 -16.12 0.04 -15.46
C THR A 291 -15.64 -0.58 -14.14
N LEU A 292 -16.20 -0.12 -13.02
CA LEU A 292 -16.01 -0.77 -11.73
C LEU A 292 -17.01 -1.92 -11.58
N SER A 293 -16.50 -3.16 -11.56
CA SER A 293 -17.33 -4.35 -11.34
C SER A 293 -17.28 -4.74 -9.86
N LEU A 294 -18.43 -4.64 -9.19
CA LEU A 294 -18.63 -5.15 -7.84
C LEU A 294 -19.53 -6.38 -7.88
N GLU A 295 -19.20 -7.35 -7.05
CA GLU A 295 -19.89 -8.61 -6.89
C GLU A 295 -20.40 -8.70 -5.45
N GLY A 296 -21.70 -8.92 -5.30
CA GLY A 296 -22.31 -9.19 -4.00
C GLY A 296 -22.40 -10.69 -3.78
N THR A 297 -21.85 -11.18 -2.67
CA THR A 297 -21.96 -12.58 -2.26
C THR A 297 -22.79 -12.68 -0.98
N CYS A 298 -23.81 -13.53 -1.01
CA CYS A 298 -24.55 -13.92 0.19
C CYS A 298 -23.86 -15.14 0.82
N LYS A 299 -23.22 -14.97 1.98
CA LYS A 299 -22.57 -16.09 2.70
C LYS A 299 -23.56 -16.89 3.54
N ALA A 300 -24.45 -16.18 4.23
CA ALA A 300 -25.44 -16.78 5.11
C ALA A 300 -26.69 -15.90 5.14
N CYS A 301 -27.48 -15.94 4.07
CA CYS A 301 -28.72 -15.18 3.96
C CYS A 301 -29.75 -15.93 3.09
N PHE A 302 -31.00 -15.50 3.15
CA PHE A 302 -32.08 -16.01 2.30
C PHE A 302 -32.65 -14.83 1.50
N GLY A 303 -32.78 -15.01 0.18
CA GLY A 303 -33.38 -14.02 -0.72
C GLY A 303 -32.39 -13.43 -1.73
N ASP A 304 -32.92 -12.53 -2.57
CA ASP A 304 -32.16 -11.89 -3.64
C ASP A 304 -31.37 -10.68 -3.13
N LEU A 305 -30.18 -10.47 -3.67
CA LEU A 305 -29.36 -9.30 -3.36
C LEU A 305 -29.83 -8.09 -4.18
N THR A 306 -30.10 -6.99 -3.48
CA THR A 306 -30.40 -5.69 -4.10
C THR A 306 -29.21 -4.75 -3.93
N PHE A 307 -28.80 -4.09 -5.01
CA PHE A 307 -27.69 -3.14 -5.00
C PHE A 307 -28.22 -1.71 -5.05
N LYS A 308 -27.64 -0.83 -4.22
CA LYS A 308 -27.90 0.61 -4.23
C LYS A 308 -26.57 1.33 -4.37
N TRP A 309 -26.56 2.34 -5.24
CA TRP A 309 -25.38 3.16 -5.51
C TRP A 309 -25.67 4.61 -5.18
N GLU A 310 -24.71 5.26 -4.53
CA GLU A 310 -24.73 6.68 -4.21
C GLU A 310 -23.35 7.25 -4.60
N LEU A 311 -23.34 8.38 -5.30
CA LEU A 311 -22.11 9.04 -5.74
C LEU A 311 -21.93 10.31 -4.95
N TYR A 312 -20.73 10.52 -4.42
CA TYR A 312 -20.38 11.71 -3.66
C TYR A 312 -19.21 12.44 -4.33
N LYS A 313 -19.13 13.76 -4.17
CA LYS A 313 -18.02 14.59 -4.65
C LYS A 313 -17.52 15.53 -3.57
N HIS A 314 -16.24 15.88 -3.64
CA HIS A 314 -15.74 17.01 -2.86
C HIS A 314 -16.22 18.34 -3.45
N PRO A 315 -16.59 19.32 -2.61
CA PRO A 315 -17.00 20.64 -3.06
C PRO A 315 -15.83 21.46 -3.63
N GLU A 316 -14.60 21.20 -3.18
CA GLU A 316 -13.41 21.97 -3.56
C GLU A 316 -12.36 21.13 -4.29
N LEU A 317 -11.57 21.79 -5.13
CA LEU A 317 -10.41 21.19 -5.81
C LEU A 317 -9.27 21.00 -4.80
N ASN A 318 -8.48 19.93 -4.95
CA ASN A 318 -7.34 19.57 -4.11
C ASN A 318 -7.67 19.16 -2.67
N MET A 319 -8.93 18.85 -2.36
CA MET A 319 -9.26 18.14 -1.13
C MET A 319 -8.64 16.74 -1.11
N ASN A 320 -8.32 16.25 0.09
CA ASN A 320 -7.82 14.90 0.26
C ASN A 320 -8.89 13.91 -0.22
N PRO A 321 -8.62 13.08 -1.26
CA PRO A 321 -9.62 12.18 -1.83
C PRO A 321 -10.13 11.09 -0.87
N THR A 322 -9.51 10.92 0.30
CA THR A 322 -9.96 10.00 1.35
C THR A 322 -10.82 10.67 2.42
N ASP A 323 -11.06 11.98 2.34
CA ASP A 323 -11.86 12.72 3.32
C ASP A 323 -13.36 12.57 3.01
N THR A 324 -13.95 11.48 3.49
CA THR A 324 -15.36 11.17 3.21
C THR A 324 -16.35 12.05 3.98
N GLU A 325 -15.91 12.81 4.98
CA GLU A 325 -16.79 13.62 5.83
C GLU A 325 -17.24 14.92 5.14
N HIS A 326 -16.42 15.42 4.22
CA HIS A 326 -16.69 16.67 3.49
C HIS A 326 -17.18 16.43 2.06
N MET A 327 -17.72 15.24 1.76
CA MET A 327 -18.28 14.95 0.44
C MET A 327 -19.78 15.25 0.37
N GLU A 328 -20.22 15.80 -0.76
CA GLU A 328 -21.62 16.09 -1.06
C GLU A 328 -22.20 15.02 -1.99
N LEU A 329 -23.41 14.54 -1.68
CA LEU A 329 -24.14 13.60 -2.53
C LEU A 329 -24.46 14.27 -3.87
N ILE A 330 -24.11 13.62 -4.97
CA ILE A 330 -24.57 13.99 -6.31
C ILE A 330 -25.96 13.36 -6.52
N PRO A 331 -27.03 14.17 -6.59
CA PRO A 331 -28.36 13.63 -6.85
C PRO A 331 -28.47 13.11 -8.29
N ASN A 332 -29.35 12.12 -8.50
CA ASN A 332 -29.78 11.64 -9.81
C ASN A 332 -28.71 10.99 -10.70
N VAL A 333 -27.72 10.32 -10.12
CA VAL A 333 -26.81 9.47 -10.91
C VAL A 333 -27.58 8.25 -11.44
N ARG A 334 -27.81 8.21 -12.76
CA ARG A 334 -28.34 7.03 -13.44
C ARG A 334 -27.17 6.16 -13.90
N GLY A 335 -26.83 5.15 -13.10
CA GLY A 335 -25.92 4.10 -13.56
C GLY A 335 -26.61 3.20 -14.58
N HIS A 336 -25.97 2.95 -15.72
CA HIS A 336 -26.35 1.83 -16.58
C HIS A 336 -25.87 0.53 -15.92
N LEU A 337 -26.76 -0.13 -15.18
CA LEU A 337 -26.50 -1.42 -14.56
C LEU A 337 -26.76 -2.52 -15.59
N ASN A 338 -25.69 -3.16 -16.07
CA ASN A 338 -25.80 -4.44 -16.76
C ASN A 338 -25.76 -5.54 -15.70
N HIS A 339 -26.90 -6.14 -15.41
CA HIS A 339 -26.96 -7.37 -14.62
C HIS A 339 -26.56 -8.55 -15.51
N SER A 340 -25.43 -9.20 -15.22
CA SER A 340 -25.14 -10.56 -15.67
C SER A 340 -25.47 -11.52 -14.52
N THR A 341 -26.50 -12.34 -14.72
CA THR A 341 -26.89 -13.45 -13.83
C THR A 341 -25.89 -14.59 -13.88
#